data_AF-A0A8X7Q6Z0-F1
#
_entry.id   AF-A0A8X7Q6Z0-F1
#
_cell.length_a   1.000
_cell.length_b   1.000
_cell.length_c   1.000
_cell.angle_alpha   90.00
_cell.angle_beta   90.00
_cell.angle_gamma   90.00
#
_symmetry.space_group_name_H-M   'P 1'
#
loop_
_entity.id
_entity.type
_entity.pdbx_description
1 polymer ?
#
loop_
_entity_poly.entity_id
_entity_poly.type
_entity_poly.pdbx_seq_one_letter_code
_entity_poly.pdbx_strand_id
1 'polypeptide(L)'
;MFEEDKCKASSRLETIILSELKQEELEAFVEFIYGDGSVLSEKAKQHVMSLYRAADKYEIPHLLLELSQIPFDKALSDAAISVIKINKDEISSSTEFKAFVVDHPDLTVVIVKAMLEFAATYYCTCGRYVCCSYCGSRSKRKTTV
;
A
#
# COMPACT_ATOMS: atom_id res chain seq x y z
N MET A 1 -26.42 5.15 -49.96
CA MET A 1 -27.01 6.37 -49.37
C MET A 1 -27.08 6.10 -47.88
N PHE A 2 -26.03 6.46 -47.15
CA PHE A 2 -26.00 6.30 -45.70
C PHE A 2 -26.75 7.49 -45.12
N GLU A 3 -27.92 7.25 -44.54
CA GLU A 3 -28.61 8.28 -43.77
C GLU A 3 -27.77 8.58 -42.54
N GLU A 4 -27.36 9.84 -42.41
CA GLU A 4 -26.71 10.36 -41.21
C GLU A 4 -27.75 10.38 -40.08
N ASP A 5 -27.55 9.49 -39.10
CA ASP A 5 -28.33 9.49 -37.87
C ASP A 5 -28.12 10.84 -37.17
N LYS A 6 -29.22 11.57 -37.06
CA LYS A 6 -29.30 12.90 -36.46
C LYS A 6 -28.87 12.77 -35.00
N CYS A 7 -27.61 13.12 -34.72
CA CYS A 7 -27.04 13.09 -33.38
C CYS A 7 -27.96 13.88 -32.44
N LYS A 8 -28.66 13.15 -31.57
CA LYS A 8 -29.58 13.69 -30.59
C LYS A 8 -28.72 14.41 -29.55
N ALA A 9 -28.54 15.72 -29.73
CA ALA A 9 -27.80 16.56 -28.80
C ALA A 9 -28.43 16.43 -27.40
N SER A 10 -27.83 15.59 -26.55
CA SER A 10 -28.20 15.49 -25.13
C SER A 10 -27.62 16.72 -24.42
N SER A 11 -28.40 17.80 -24.40
CA SER A 11 -27.99 19.11 -23.88
C SER A 11 -28.17 19.28 -22.37
N ARG A 12 -27.87 18.25 -21.58
CA ARG A 12 -27.78 18.37 -20.11
C ARG A 12 -26.43 17.82 -19.67
N LEU A 13 -25.42 18.69 -19.75
CA LEU A 13 -24.15 18.45 -19.06
C LEU A 13 -24.42 18.55 -17.56
N GLU A 14 -24.71 17.40 -16.93
CA GLU A 14 -24.71 17.29 -15.48
C GLU A 14 -23.25 17.23 -15.02
N THR A 15 -22.77 18.34 -14.46
CA THR A 15 -21.43 18.40 -13.87
C THR A 15 -21.46 17.72 -12.51
N ILE A 16 -20.78 16.58 -12.39
CA ILE A 16 -20.59 15.87 -11.14
C ILE A 16 -19.34 16.43 -10.45
N ILE A 17 -19.46 16.77 -9.16
CA ILE A 17 -18.34 17.28 -8.34
C ILE A 17 -17.88 16.16 -7.41
N LEU A 18 -16.60 15.78 -7.52
CA LEU A 18 -15.94 14.81 -6.64
C LEU A 18 -14.96 15.56 -5.74
N SER A 19 -15.44 16.04 -4.59
CA SER A 19 -14.67 16.91 -3.68
C SER A 19 -13.68 16.16 -2.79
N GLU A 20 -13.70 14.83 -2.81
CA GLU A 20 -12.82 13.99 -2.00
C GLU A 20 -11.45 13.77 -2.65
N LEU A 21 -11.34 14.04 -3.96
CA LEU A 21 -10.15 13.80 -4.76
C LEU A 21 -9.51 15.14 -5.16
N LYS A 22 -8.20 15.26 -4.94
CA LYS A 22 -7.38 16.33 -5.52
C LYS A 22 -7.26 16.10 -7.02
N GLN A 23 -6.81 17.12 -7.74
CA GLN A 23 -6.67 17.07 -9.20
C GLN A 23 -5.85 15.87 -9.71
N GLU A 24 -4.72 15.58 -9.06
CA GLU A 24 -3.84 14.45 -9.41
C GLU A 24 -4.50 13.09 -9.12
N GLU A 25 -5.25 13.00 -8.02
CA GLU A 25 -5.96 11.79 -7.60
C GLU A 25 -7.17 11.51 -8.51
N LEU A 26 -7.86 12.58 -8.93
CA LEU A 26 -8.96 12.53 -9.88
C LEU A 26 -8.48 12.10 -11.26
N GLU A 27 -7.32 12.59 -11.71
CA GLU A 27 -6.72 12.16 -12.97
C GLU A 27 -6.41 10.64 -12.93
N ALA A 28 -5.79 10.17 -11.85
CA ALA A 28 -5.51 8.74 -11.66
C ALA A 28 -6.80 7.89 -11.59
N PHE A 29 -7.85 8.42 -10.97
CA PHE A 29 -9.15 7.76 -10.87
C PHE A 29 -9.84 7.62 -12.23
N VAL A 30 -9.87 8.69 -13.03
CA VAL A 30 -10.44 8.68 -14.38
C VAL A 30 -9.63 7.78 -15.31
N GLU A 31 -8.30 7.84 -15.23
CA GLU A 31 -7.40 6.96 -15.99
C GLU A 31 -7.67 5.49 -15.68
N PHE A 32 -7.93 5.14 -14.41
CA PHE A 32 -8.29 3.77 -14.03
C PHE A 32 -9.65 3.32 -14.59
N ILE A 33 -10.70 4.15 -14.46
CA ILE A 33 -12.07 3.79 -14.87
C ILE A 33 -12.20 3.66 -16.38
N TYR A 34 -11.57 4.57 -17.13
CA TYR A 34 -11.66 4.60 -18.59
C TYR A 34 -10.52 3.88 -19.31
N GLY A 35 -9.47 3.48 -18.59
CA GLY A 35 -8.46 2.55 -19.09
C GLY A 35 -8.95 1.10 -19.08
N ASP A 36 -8.02 0.17 -19.24
CA ASP A 36 -8.34 -1.28 -19.26
C ASP A 36 -8.74 -1.83 -17.89
N GLY A 37 -8.79 -0.98 -16.85
CA GLY A 37 -9.17 -1.30 -15.47
C GLY A 37 -8.22 -2.26 -14.73
N SER A 38 -7.33 -2.96 -15.44
CA SER A 38 -6.50 -4.05 -14.89
C SER A 38 -5.11 -3.61 -14.45
N VAL A 39 -4.67 -2.38 -14.78
CA VAL A 39 -3.33 -1.91 -14.44
C VAL A 39 -3.41 -0.57 -13.75
N LEU A 40 -3.09 -0.57 -12.45
CA LEU A 40 -2.94 0.64 -11.66
C LEU A 40 -1.70 1.40 -12.13
N SER A 41 -1.91 2.63 -12.62
CA SER A 41 -0.82 3.52 -13.03
C SER A 41 0.08 3.88 -11.84
N GLU A 42 1.32 4.31 -12.10
CA GLU A 42 2.23 4.74 -11.03
C GLU A 42 1.62 5.89 -10.20
N LYS A 43 0.82 6.75 -10.83
CA LYS A 43 0.04 7.78 -10.13
C LYS A 43 -0.99 7.16 -9.18
N ALA A 44 -1.74 6.16 -9.65
CA ALA A 44 -2.71 5.46 -8.81
C ALA A 44 -2.06 4.77 -7.61
N LYS A 45 -0.86 4.19 -7.78
CA LYS A 45 -0.08 3.57 -6.69
C LYS A 45 0.34 4.59 -5.61
N GLN A 46 0.62 5.83 -5.99
CA GLN A 46 0.93 6.90 -5.04
C GLN A 46 -0.31 7.36 -4.25
N HIS A 47 -1.51 7.17 -4.81
CA HIS A 47 -2.77 7.67 -4.25
C HIS A 47 -3.75 6.55 -3.83
N VAL A 48 -3.24 5.34 -3.53
CA VAL A 48 -4.06 4.16 -3.19
C VAL A 48 -5.07 4.43 -2.09
N MET A 49 -4.69 5.13 -1.02
CA MET A 49 -5.63 5.43 0.08
C MET A 49 -6.79 6.34 -0.35
N SER A 50 -6.50 7.39 -1.12
CA SER A 50 -7.52 8.32 -1.62
C SER A 50 -8.46 7.60 -2.58
N LEU A 51 -7.91 6.76 -3.47
CA LEU A 51 -8.67 5.94 -4.40
C LEU A 51 -9.51 4.88 -3.70
N TYR A 52 -9.00 4.25 -2.63
CA TYR A 52 -9.74 3.25 -1.84
C TYR A 52 -10.96 3.89 -1.18
N ARG A 53 -10.77 5.08 -0.59
CA ARG A 53 -11.86 5.83 0.04
C ARG A 53 -12.90 6.30 -0.97
N ALA A 54 -12.47 6.68 -2.17
CA ALA A 54 -13.38 6.99 -3.26
C ALA A 54 -14.12 5.74 -3.75
N ALA A 55 -13.43 4.60 -3.90
CA ALA A 55 -14.04 3.34 -4.33
C ALA A 55 -15.13 2.89 -3.36
N ASP A 56 -14.89 3.02 -2.06
CA ASP A 56 -15.86 2.75 -1.00
C ASP A 56 -17.05 3.72 -1.09
N LYS A 57 -16.79 5.03 -1.19
CA LYS A 57 -17.83 6.06 -1.25
C LYS A 57 -18.73 5.96 -2.49
N TYR A 58 -18.14 5.63 -3.64
CA TYR A 58 -18.84 5.51 -4.91
C TYR A 58 -19.25 4.08 -5.24
N GLU A 59 -19.08 3.16 -4.28
CA GLU A 59 -19.43 1.74 -4.39
C GLU A 59 -18.90 1.09 -5.68
N ILE A 60 -17.62 1.31 -6.00
CA ILE A 60 -16.94 0.78 -7.19
C ILE A 60 -16.17 -0.49 -6.79
N PRO A 61 -16.77 -1.69 -6.90
CA PRO A 61 -16.24 -2.89 -6.26
C PRO A 61 -14.97 -3.38 -6.96
N HIS A 62 -14.88 -3.14 -8.27
CA HIS A 62 -13.72 -3.50 -9.09
C HIS A 62 -12.44 -2.76 -8.66
N LEU A 63 -12.54 -1.44 -8.42
CA LEU A 63 -11.41 -0.65 -7.93
C LEU A 63 -11.01 -1.09 -6.52
N LEU A 64 -11.98 -1.40 -5.66
CA LEU A 64 -11.73 -1.83 -4.29
C LEU A 64 -10.99 -3.18 -4.24
N LEU A 65 -11.36 -4.13 -5.09
CA LEU A 65 -10.65 -5.40 -5.27
C LEU A 65 -9.22 -5.20 -5.74
N GLU A 66 -9.00 -4.34 -6.73
CA GLU A 66 -7.65 -4.12 -7.27
C GLU A 66 -6.75 -3.38 -6.28
N LEU A 67 -7.28 -2.41 -5.56
CA LEU A 67 -6.55 -1.70 -4.50
C LEU A 67 -6.28 -2.58 -3.28
N SER A 68 -7.15 -3.54 -2.97
CA SER A 68 -6.95 -4.48 -1.86
C SER A 68 -5.77 -5.44 -2.09
N GLN A 69 -5.38 -5.64 -3.34
CA GLN A 69 -4.23 -6.48 -3.70
C GLN A 69 -2.90 -5.70 -3.57
N ILE A 70 -2.92 -4.37 -3.48
CA ILE A 70 -1.72 -3.57 -3.27
C ILE A 70 -1.37 -3.57 -1.78
N PRO A 71 -0.16 -4.02 -1.39
CA PRO A 71 0.31 -3.82 -0.03
C PRO A 71 0.40 -2.31 0.24
N PHE A 72 -0.33 -1.84 1.26
CA PHE A 72 -0.27 -0.46 1.74
C PHE A 72 1.17 0.01 1.95
N ASP A 73 1.38 1.33 1.84
CA ASP A 73 2.67 2.00 1.85
C ASP A 73 3.71 1.24 2.68
N LYS A 74 4.71 0.69 1.98
CA LYS A 74 5.77 -0.10 2.58
C LYS A 74 6.46 0.64 3.74
N ALA A 75 6.61 1.96 3.64
CA ALA A 75 7.19 2.76 4.70
C ALA A 75 6.26 2.83 5.92
N LEU A 76 4.95 2.92 5.71
CA LEU A 76 3.94 2.88 6.78
C LEU A 76 3.89 1.50 7.43
N SER A 77 3.89 0.41 6.63
CA SER A 77 3.94 -0.95 7.16
C SER A 77 5.23 -1.20 7.93
N ASP A 78 6.38 -0.77 7.39
CA ASP A 78 7.68 -0.90 8.04
C ASP A 78 7.74 -0.10 9.36
N ALA A 79 7.18 1.12 9.37
CA ALA A 79 7.09 1.95 10.57
C ALA A 79 6.16 1.36 11.63
N ALA A 80 4.96 0.90 11.24
CA ALA A 80 4.02 0.24 12.13
C ALA A 80 4.63 -1.03 12.74
N ILE A 81 5.28 -1.85 11.90
CA ILE A 81 6.02 -3.02 12.36
C ILE A 81 7.17 -2.63 13.30
N SER A 82 7.87 -1.52 13.05
CA SER A 82 8.92 -1.02 13.95
C SER A 82 8.37 -0.63 15.33
N VAL A 83 7.21 -0.01 15.41
CA VAL A 83 6.55 0.31 16.68
C VAL A 83 6.15 -0.96 17.41
N ILE A 84 5.57 -1.93 16.68
CA ILE A 84 5.22 -3.24 17.23
C ILE A 84 6.45 -3.97 17.76
N LYS A 85 7.62 -3.84 17.11
CA LYS A 85 8.90 -4.40 17.60
C LYS A 85 9.34 -3.77 18.92
N ILE A 86 9.30 -2.45 19.02
CA ILE A 86 9.75 -1.73 20.23
C ILE A 86 8.91 -2.14 21.44
N ASN A 87 7.60 -2.32 21.23
CA ASN A 87 6.64 -2.60 22.30
C ASN A 87 6.22 -4.08 22.36
N LYS A 88 6.97 -5.00 21.75
CA LYS A 88 6.56 -6.41 21.57
C LYS A 88 6.13 -7.07 22.87
N ASP A 89 6.89 -6.87 23.94
CA ASP A 89 6.63 -7.53 25.23
C ASP A 89 5.37 -6.95 25.90
N GLU A 90 5.12 -5.66 25.75
CA GLU A 90 3.91 -4.98 26.21
C GLU A 90 2.68 -5.40 25.39
N ILE A 91 2.79 -5.46 24.06
CA ILE A 91 1.73 -5.90 23.15
C ILE A 91 1.38 -7.37 23.41
N SER A 92 2.39 -8.24 23.56
CA SER A 92 2.15 -9.68 23.79
C SER A 92 1.45 -9.98 25.12
N SER A 93 1.58 -9.07 26.10
CA SER A 93 0.97 -9.22 27.43
C SER A 93 -0.34 -8.44 27.58
N SER A 94 -0.59 -7.46 26.70
CA SER A 94 -1.79 -6.62 26.67
C SER A 94 -3.09 -7.45 26.54
N THR A 95 -4.11 -7.00 27.27
CA THR A 95 -5.46 -7.56 27.21
C THR A 95 -6.18 -7.20 25.91
N GLU A 96 -5.89 -6.03 25.36
CA GLU A 96 -6.39 -5.55 24.08
C GLU A 96 -5.88 -6.44 22.94
N PHE A 97 -4.60 -6.82 22.97
CA PHE A 97 -4.06 -7.75 21.97
C PHE A 97 -4.69 -9.14 22.10
N LYS A 98 -4.93 -9.63 23.33
CA LYS A 98 -5.65 -10.90 23.55
C LYS A 98 -7.08 -10.86 23.00
N ALA A 99 -7.80 -9.75 23.17
CA ALA A 99 -9.13 -9.57 22.59
C ALA A 99 -9.06 -9.52 21.04
N PHE A 100 -8.10 -8.77 20.50
CA PHE A 100 -7.86 -8.70 19.06
C PHE A 100 -7.59 -10.06 18.42
N VAL A 101 -6.83 -10.95 19.09
CA VAL A 101 -6.55 -12.30 18.61
C VAL A 101 -7.82 -13.13 18.44
N VAL A 102 -8.81 -12.93 19.31
CA VAL A 102 -10.09 -13.65 19.26
C VAL A 102 -10.93 -13.18 18.07
N ASP A 103 -10.98 -11.87 17.84
CA ASP A 103 -11.79 -11.27 16.77
C ASP A 103 -11.14 -11.41 15.37
N HIS A 104 -9.81 -11.48 15.32
CA HIS A 104 -9.04 -11.44 14.06
C HIS A 104 -7.90 -12.49 14.02
N PRO A 105 -8.21 -13.79 13.99
CA PRO A 105 -7.20 -14.84 14.02
C PRO A 105 -6.28 -14.83 12.79
N ASP A 106 -6.82 -14.60 11.59
CA ASP A 106 -6.02 -14.59 10.35
C ASP A 106 -5.03 -13.42 10.32
N LEU A 107 -5.48 -12.23 10.74
CA LEU A 107 -4.62 -11.04 10.82
C LEU A 107 -3.54 -11.21 11.89
N THR A 108 -3.86 -11.88 12.99
CA THR A 108 -2.90 -12.21 14.05
C THR A 108 -1.80 -13.13 13.53
N VAL A 109 -2.12 -14.15 12.74
CA VAL A 109 -1.10 -15.02 12.14
C VAL A 109 -0.16 -14.24 11.23
N VAL A 110 -0.66 -13.28 10.46
CA VAL A 110 0.18 -12.40 9.62
C VAL A 110 1.11 -11.54 10.47
N ILE A 111 0.60 -10.91 11.54
CA ILE A 111 1.39 -10.08 12.46
C ILE A 111 2.46 -10.92 13.18
N VAL A 112 2.09 -12.10 13.69
CA VAL A 112 3.02 -13.02 14.37
C VAL A 112 4.05 -13.57 13.40
N LYS A 113 3.64 -13.95 12.19
CA LYS A 113 4.57 -14.38 11.13
C LYS A 113 5.55 -13.27 10.78
N ALA A 114 5.10 -12.02 10.65
CA ALA A 114 5.99 -10.88 10.47
C ALA A 114 6.95 -10.72 11.67
N MET A 115 6.45 -10.74 12.92
CA MET A 115 7.31 -10.70 14.11
C MET A 115 8.39 -11.80 14.12
N LEU A 116 8.06 -13.01 13.66
CA LEU A 116 8.95 -14.16 13.61
C LEU A 116 9.93 -14.13 12.43
N GLU A 117 9.48 -13.75 11.23
CA GLU A 117 10.34 -13.55 10.06
C GLU A 117 11.35 -12.41 10.30
N PHE A 118 10.99 -11.43 11.13
CA PHE A 118 11.89 -10.37 11.58
C PHE A 118 12.94 -10.78 12.60
N ALA A 119 12.82 -11.95 13.25
CA ALA A 119 13.89 -12.50 14.07
C ALA A 119 15.07 -13.02 13.23
N ALA A 120 14.89 -13.20 11.91
CA ALA A 120 15.95 -13.67 11.00
C ALA A 120 16.91 -12.57 10.51
N THR A 121 16.66 -11.28 10.80
CA THR A 121 17.52 -10.17 10.32
C THR A 121 18.60 -9.70 11.31
N TYR A 122 18.90 -10.46 12.36
CA TYR A 122 20.04 -10.18 13.24
C TYR A 122 21.14 -11.24 13.10
N TYR A 123 21.75 -11.32 11.91
CA TYR A 123 23.10 -11.86 11.78
C TYR A 123 23.98 -10.83 11.07
N CYS A 124 24.70 -10.05 11.89
CA CYS A 124 25.86 -9.31 11.43
C CYS A 124 26.99 -10.32 11.23
N THR A 125 27.16 -10.82 10.01
CA THR A 125 28.36 -11.58 9.63
C THR A 125 29.43 -10.57 9.23
N CYS A 126 30.33 -10.25 10.15
CA CYS A 126 31.58 -9.52 9.88
C CYS A 126 32.55 -10.36 9.02
N GLY A 127 32.03 -10.94 7.93
CA GLY A 127 32.64 -11.98 7.12
C GLY A 127 31.74 -12.45 5.98
N ARG A 128 31.07 -11.53 5.27
CA ARG A 128 30.78 -11.52 3.80
C ARG A 128 29.58 -10.59 3.54
N TYR A 129 29.89 -9.27 3.47
CA TYR A 129 29.15 -8.11 2.92
C TYR A 129 27.63 -8.25 2.64
N VAL A 130 26.75 -7.31 3.07
CA VAL A 130 26.75 -5.85 2.78
C VAL A 130 26.20 -5.01 3.96
N CYS A 131 26.97 -3.98 4.34
CA CYS A 131 26.72 -2.71 5.05
C CYS A 131 25.61 -2.58 6.11
N CYS A 132 26.04 -2.42 7.38
CA CYS A 132 25.25 -1.91 8.50
C CYS A 132 25.40 -0.38 8.64
N SER A 133 24.30 0.36 8.69
CA SER A 133 24.24 1.83 8.79
C SER A 133 24.79 2.42 10.11
N TYR A 134 25.10 1.58 11.11
CA TYR A 134 25.73 2.00 12.37
C TYR A 134 27.27 1.96 12.37
N CYS A 135 27.92 1.24 11.44
CA CYS A 135 29.37 1.12 11.40
C CYS A 135 29.97 2.12 10.40
N GLY A 136 30.10 3.37 10.82
CA GLY A 136 30.64 4.48 10.02
C GLY A 136 32.13 4.34 9.70
N SER A 137 32.54 3.38 8.87
CA SER A 137 33.95 3.21 8.50
C SER A 137 34.14 2.88 7.02
N ARG A 138 34.57 3.90 6.27
CA ARG A 138 35.26 3.78 4.98
C ARG A 138 36.39 2.74 5.11
N SER A 139 36.31 1.61 4.41
CA SER A 139 37.43 0.68 4.33
C SER A 139 38.03 0.65 2.93
N LYS A 140 39.31 1.02 2.85
CA LYS A 140 40.15 0.94 1.64
C LYS A 140 40.41 -0.52 1.29
N ARG A 141 40.26 -0.87 0.02
CA ARG A 141 40.64 -2.19 -0.52
C ARG A 141 42.11 -2.45 -0.24
N LYS A 142 42.44 -3.56 0.44
CA LYS A 142 43.73 -4.25 0.29
C LYS A 142 43.48 -5.46 -0.59
N THR A 143 43.90 -5.36 -1.85
CA THR A 143 44.15 -6.51 -2.72
C THR A 143 45.53 -7.04 -2.35
N THR A 144 45.61 -8.28 -1.88
CA THR A 144 46.86 -9.05 -1.82
C THR A 144 46.60 -10.40 -2.45
N VAL A 145 47.39 -10.71 -3.48
CA VAL A 145 47.77 -12.07 -3.85
C VAL A 145 48.82 -12.54 -2.84
#